data_AF-A0A2H9MH04-F1
#
_entry.id   AF-A0A2H9MH04-F1
#
_cell.length_a   1.000
_cell.length_b   1.000
_cell.length_c   1.000
_cell.angle_alpha   90.00
_cell.angle_beta   90.00
_cell.angle_gamma   90.00
#
_symmetry.space_group_name_H-M   'P 1'
#
loop_
_entity.id
_entity.type
_entity.pdbx_description
1 polymer ?
#
loop_
_entity_poly.entity_id
_entity_poly.type
_entity_poly.pdbx_seq_one_letter_code
_entity_poly.pdbx_strand_id
1 'polypeptide(L)'
;MKARARIIAEGRVQSAGYRDEVENLALEFGIKGSVRNMAEKDRVEIVCEADERIIDKFLKNVKIKNEIIDVKKLTVKKTKPTGEFKTFKIIREDKDSEIAERMDEAVKHLKGVKKGMYEVRDEVKGSR
;
A
#
# COMPACT_ATOMS: atom_id res chain seq x y z
N MET A 1 17.56 19.08 4.18
CA MET A 1 17.08 19.74 2.94
C MET A 1 15.77 19.08 2.58
N LYS A 2 14.76 19.88 2.21
CA LYS A 2 13.48 19.35 1.74
C LYS A 2 13.59 18.89 0.28
N ALA A 3 12.92 17.82 -0.05
CA ALA A 3 12.83 17.28 -1.39
C ALA A 3 11.40 16.83 -1.69
N ARG A 4 11.07 16.72 -2.97
CA ARG A 4 9.90 16.00 -3.47
C ARG A 4 10.35 14.66 -4.00
N ALA A 5 9.63 13.59 -3.71
CA ALA A 5 9.85 12.28 -4.30
C ALA A 5 8.57 11.77 -4.96
N ARG A 6 8.70 11.36 -6.22
CA ARG A 6 7.72 10.52 -6.92
C ARG A 6 8.20 9.08 -6.84
N ILE A 7 7.39 8.22 -6.26
CA ILE A 7 7.71 6.83 -5.96
C ILE A 7 6.66 5.95 -6.63
N ILE A 8 7.10 4.99 -7.43
CA ILE A 8 6.24 3.97 -8.03
C ILE A 8 6.52 2.65 -7.32
N ALA A 9 5.51 2.15 -6.61
CA ALA A 9 5.53 0.83 -6.02
C ALA A 9 4.88 -0.17 -6.97
N GLU A 10 5.61 -1.25 -7.26
CA GLU A 10 5.17 -2.32 -8.17
C GLU A 10 5.09 -3.64 -7.40
N GLY A 11 4.00 -4.40 -7.57
CA GLY A 11 3.78 -5.70 -6.92
C GLY A 11 2.32 -5.92 -6.52
N ARG A 12 2.07 -6.71 -5.48
CA ARG A 12 0.72 -6.88 -4.92
C ARG A 12 0.42 -5.68 -4.01
N VAL A 13 0.05 -4.56 -4.63
CA VAL A 13 -0.12 -3.25 -3.99
C VAL A 13 -1.48 -2.58 -4.23
N GLN A 14 -2.29 -3.12 -5.14
CA GLN A 14 -3.67 -2.68 -5.37
C GLN A 14 -4.64 -3.64 -4.67
N SER A 15 -5.75 -3.10 -4.15
CA SER A 15 -6.80 -3.85 -3.44
C SER A 15 -6.33 -4.69 -2.25
N ALA A 16 -5.12 -4.39 -1.74
CA ALA A 16 -4.45 -5.10 -0.65
C ALA A 16 -4.31 -4.27 0.65
N GLY A 17 -4.92 -3.08 0.71
CA GLY A 17 -4.77 -2.14 1.85
C GLY A 17 -3.50 -1.27 1.84
N TYR A 18 -2.62 -1.44 0.84
CA TYR A 18 -1.34 -0.73 0.77
C TYR A 18 -1.45 0.80 0.80
N ARG A 19 -2.47 1.40 0.16
CA ARG A 19 -2.65 2.87 0.18
C ARG A 19 -2.93 3.40 1.60
N ASP A 20 -3.67 2.63 2.39
CA ASP A 20 -4.00 2.97 3.77
C ASP A 20 -2.74 2.87 4.66
N GLU A 21 -1.92 1.83 4.49
CA GLU A 21 -0.60 1.70 5.15
C GLU A 21 0.35 2.85 4.81
N VAL A 22 0.41 3.23 3.54
CA VAL A 22 1.24 4.35 3.07
C VAL A 22 0.81 5.67 3.69
N GLU A 23 -0.50 5.93 3.78
CA GLU A 23 -1.03 7.14 4.43
C GLU A 23 -0.71 7.17 5.93
N ASN A 24 -0.91 6.06 6.64
CA ASN A 24 -0.58 5.94 8.06
C ASN A 24 0.91 6.26 8.32
N LEU A 25 1.81 5.60 7.58
CA LEU A 25 3.25 5.87 7.66
C LEU A 25 3.56 7.33 7.34
N ALA A 26 2.95 7.89 6.29
CA ALA A 26 3.20 9.27 5.91
C ALA A 26 2.81 10.25 7.03
N LEU A 27 1.67 10.02 7.69
CA LEU A 27 1.22 10.82 8.82
C LEU A 27 2.16 10.66 10.03
N GLU A 28 2.60 9.44 10.36
CA GLU A 28 3.57 9.17 11.44
C GLU A 28 4.90 9.89 11.23
N PHE A 29 5.39 9.93 9.99
CA PHE A 29 6.63 10.62 9.63
C PHE A 29 6.46 12.13 9.40
N GLY A 30 5.24 12.68 9.48
CA GLY A 30 4.96 14.09 9.22
C GLY A 30 5.15 14.50 7.75
N ILE A 31 4.96 13.55 6.83
CA ILE A 31 5.12 13.72 5.37
C ILE A 31 3.83 14.27 4.77
N LYS A 32 3.97 15.17 3.78
CA LYS A 32 2.83 15.70 2.99
C LYS A 32 2.88 15.15 1.58
N GLY A 33 1.73 14.97 0.94
CA GLY A 33 1.70 14.31 -0.36
C GLY A 33 0.38 13.66 -0.71
N SER A 34 0.47 12.65 -1.57
CA SER A 34 -0.64 11.79 -1.91
C SER A 34 -0.20 10.40 -2.31
N VAL A 35 -1.14 9.46 -2.24
CA VAL A 35 -1.01 8.11 -2.79
C VAL A 35 -2.22 7.78 -3.65
N ARG A 36 -2.00 7.13 -4.80
CA ARG A 36 -3.07 6.68 -5.70
C ARG A 36 -2.73 5.37 -6.39
N ASN A 37 -3.77 4.60 -6.72
CA ASN A 37 -3.63 3.52 -7.68
C ASN A 37 -3.34 4.11 -9.06
N MET A 38 -2.45 3.49 -9.82
CA MET A 38 -2.29 3.79 -11.24
C MET A 38 -3.27 2.95 -12.06
N ALA A 39 -3.64 3.42 -13.25
CA ALA A 39 -4.43 2.65 -14.21
C ALA A 39 -3.71 1.36 -14.64
N GLU A 40 -2.38 1.39 -14.67
CA GLU A 40 -1.56 0.19 -14.83
C GLU A 40 -1.73 -0.74 -13.63
N LYS A 41 -2.02 -2.01 -13.91
CA LYS A 41 -2.17 -3.04 -12.90
C LYS A 41 -0.93 -3.14 -12.01
N ASP A 42 -1.14 -3.50 -10.74
CA ASP A 42 -0.07 -3.83 -9.79
C ASP A 42 0.88 -2.65 -9.50
N ARG A 43 0.40 -1.42 -9.71
CA ARG A 43 1.17 -0.18 -9.50
C ARG A 43 0.45 0.86 -8.65
N VAL A 44 1.20 1.45 -7.74
CA VAL A 44 0.74 2.57 -6.90
C VAL A 44 1.76 3.71 -7.00
N GLU A 45 1.25 4.91 -7.21
CA GLU A 45 2.05 6.13 -7.22
C GLU A 45 1.93 6.83 -5.87
N ILE A 46 3.08 7.15 -5.29
CA ILE A 46 3.21 8.00 -4.11
C ILE A 46 3.95 9.26 -4.52
N VAL A 47 3.39 10.42 -4.21
CA VAL A 47 4.08 11.70 -4.32
C VAL A 47 4.19 12.28 -2.93
N CYS A 48 5.41 12.63 -2.49
CA CYS A 48 5.62 13.14 -1.16
C CYS A 48 6.66 14.25 -1.09
N GLU A 49 6.50 15.13 -0.10
CA GLU A 49 7.43 16.20 0.23
C GLU A 49 7.75 16.21 1.72
N ALA A 50 9.04 16.13 2.05
CA ALA A 50 9.56 16.16 3.41
C ALA A 50 11.08 16.42 3.38
N ASP A 51 11.72 16.43 4.55
CA ASP A 51 13.18 16.36 4.61
C ASP A 51 13.69 15.06 3.99
N GLU A 52 14.79 15.15 3.25
CA GLU A 52 15.34 14.02 2.51
C GLU A 52 15.61 12.78 3.39
N ARG A 53 16.11 13.01 4.61
CA ARG A 53 16.34 11.92 5.59
C ARG A 53 15.04 11.23 6.02
N ILE A 54 13.92 11.97 6.05
CA ILE A 54 12.60 11.43 6.37
C ILE A 54 12.10 10.61 5.16
N ILE A 55 12.26 11.12 3.94
CA ILE A 55 11.91 10.39 2.71
C ILE A 55 12.67 9.07 2.63
N ASP A 56 13.97 9.06 2.94
CA ASP A 56 14.78 7.84 2.89
C ASP A 56 14.33 6.80 3.93
N LYS A 57 13.87 7.23 5.12
CA LYS A 57 13.26 6.35 6.12
C LYS A 57 11.90 5.83 5.64
N PHE A 58 11.07 6.71 5.08
CA PHE A 58 9.77 6.35 4.54
C PHE A 58 9.88 5.30 3.43
N LEU A 59 10.83 5.45 2.51
CA LEU A 59 11.11 4.49 1.44
C LEU A 59 11.38 3.06 1.94
N LYS A 60 12.04 2.92 3.09
CA LYS A 60 12.29 1.62 3.71
C LYS A 60 11.01 1.00 4.28
N ASN A 61 10.11 1.82 4.83
CA ASN A 61 8.89 1.34 5.49
C ASN A 61 7.77 1.04 4.48
N VAL A 62 7.69 1.80 3.38
CA VAL A 62 6.72 1.51 2.30
C VAL A 62 7.13 0.31 1.43
N LYS A 63 8.31 -0.28 1.63
CA LYS A 63 8.72 -1.54 1.00
C LYS A 63 8.11 -2.74 1.75
N ILE A 64 6.79 -2.76 1.88
CA ILE A 64 6.05 -3.72 2.70
C ILE A 64 6.08 -5.10 2.05
N LYS A 65 6.26 -6.13 2.88
CA LYS A 65 6.11 -7.53 2.51
C LYS A 65 5.43 -8.31 3.62
N ASN A 66 4.19 -8.73 3.39
CA ASN A 66 3.39 -9.61 4.24
C ASN A 66 2.51 -10.53 3.36
N GLU A 67 1.54 -11.23 3.94
CA GLU A 67 0.70 -12.20 3.21
C GLU A 67 -0.24 -11.56 2.16
N ILE A 68 -0.64 -10.31 2.39
CA ILE A 68 -1.65 -9.60 1.58
C ILE A 68 -0.99 -8.53 0.69
N ILE A 69 0.11 -7.93 1.13
CA ILE A 69 0.87 -6.87 0.44
C ILE A 69 2.28 -7.39 0.12
N ASP A 70 2.70 -7.27 -1.14
CA ASP A 70 4.07 -7.60 -1.56
C ASP A 70 4.61 -6.55 -2.54
N VAL A 71 5.38 -5.60 -2.03
CA VAL A 71 6.04 -4.58 -2.84
C VAL A 71 7.31 -5.17 -3.44
N LYS A 72 7.26 -5.56 -4.72
CA LYS A 72 8.39 -6.17 -5.44
C LYS A 72 9.44 -5.18 -5.87
N LYS A 73 9.04 -3.96 -6.26
CA LYS A 73 9.98 -2.91 -6.70
C LYS A 73 9.52 -1.52 -6.28
N LEU A 74 10.48 -0.65 -5.98
CA LEU A 74 10.27 0.78 -5.79
C LEU A 74 11.12 1.53 -6.82
N THR A 75 10.49 2.39 -7.61
CA THR A 75 11.19 3.31 -8.53
C THR A 75 11.03 4.72 -8.01
N VAL A 76 12.12 5.43 -7.73
CA VAL A 76 12.11 6.72 -7.05
C VAL A 76 12.72 7.80 -7.94
N LYS A 77 12.03 8.94 -8.08
CA LYS A 77 12.56 10.15 -8.71
C LYS A 77 12.43 11.33 -7.74
N LYS A 78 13.56 11.87 -7.28
CA LYS A 78 13.62 13.06 -6.42
C LYS A 78 13.68 14.34 -7.26
N THR A 79 12.97 15.39 -6.85
CA THR A 79 12.96 16.73 -7.47
C THR A 79 12.88 17.81 -6.39
N LYS A 80 12.91 19.08 -6.81
CA LYS A 80 12.66 20.20 -5.89
C LYS A 80 11.21 20.14 -5.35
N PRO A 81 11.00 20.50 -4.06
CA PRO A 81 9.67 20.59 -3.48
C PRO A 81 8.86 21.74 -4.10
N THR A 82 7.56 21.54 -4.28
CA THR A 82 6.62 22.55 -4.79
C THR A 82 5.87 23.25 -3.67
N GLY A 83 5.71 22.61 -2.51
CA GLY A 83 4.93 23.14 -1.38
C GLY A 83 3.42 23.07 -1.58
N GLU A 84 2.92 22.34 -2.58
CA GLU A 84 1.48 22.29 -2.89
C GLU A 84 0.66 21.49 -1.87
N PHE A 85 1.31 20.58 -1.13
CA PHE A 85 0.61 19.68 -0.21
C PHE A 85 0.48 20.31 1.18
N LYS A 86 -0.76 20.35 1.69
CA LYS A 86 -1.05 20.76 3.08
C LYS A 86 -0.98 19.58 4.05
N THR A 87 -1.38 18.39 3.58
CA THR A 87 -1.43 17.12 4.32
C THR A 87 -1.11 15.97 3.36
N PHE A 88 -1.13 14.73 3.85
CA PHE A 88 -1.14 13.52 3.03
C PHE A 88 -2.58 13.08 2.72
N LYS A 89 -2.85 12.58 1.52
CA LYS A 89 -4.19 12.09 1.13
C LYS A 89 -4.15 10.87 0.20
N ILE A 90 -5.09 9.96 0.39
CA ILE A 90 -5.43 8.94 -0.62
C ILE A 90 -6.32 9.56 -1.73
N ILE A 91 -5.90 9.43 -2.98
CA ILE A 91 -6.69 9.82 -4.17
C ILE A 91 -7.35 8.55 -4.74
N ARG A 92 -8.66 8.65 -5.04
CA ARG A 92 -9.50 7.60 -5.62
C ARG A 92 -10.20 8.18 -6.86
N GLU A 93 -10.11 7.49 -8.00
CA GLU A 93 -10.68 7.98 -9.26
C GLU A 93 -12.15 7.57 -9.42
N ASP A 94 -12.50 6.31 -9.13
CA ASP A 94 -13.87 5.80 -9.09
C ASP A 94 -14.11 5.04 -7.77
N LYS A 95 -14.93 5.61 -6.89
CA LYS A 95 -15.16 5.04 -5.55
C LYS A 95 -15.98 3.76 -5.59
N ASP A 96 -16.98 3.67 -6.47
CA ASP A 96 -17.91 2.54 -6.46
C ASP A 96 -17.23 1.30 -7.03
N SER A 97 -16.48 1.47 -8.13
CA SER A 97 -15.65 0.40 -8.71
C SER A 97 -14.57 -0.07 -7.73
N GLU A 98 -13.83 0.85 -7.09
CA GLU A 98 -12.80 0.47 -6.12
C GLU A 98 -13.37 -0.27 -4.90
N ILE A 99 -14.59 0.05 -4.45
CA ILE A 99 -15.25 -0.64 -3.33
C ILE A 99 -15.61 -2.08 -3.74
N ALA A 100 -16.18 -2.28 -4.92
CA ALA A 100 -16.52 -3.61 -5.42
C ALA A 100 -15.29 -4.52 -5.54
N GLU A 101 -14.19 -4.01 -6.12
CA GLU A 101 -12.93 -4.76 -6.23
C GLU A 101 -12.35 -5.16 -4.87
N ARG A 102 -12.40 -4.26 -3.87
CA ARG A 102 -11.95 -4.57 -2.50
C ARG A 102 -12.81 -5.66 -1.86
N MET A 103 -14.12 -5.67 -2.10
CA MET A 103 -15.01 -6.72 -1.60
C MET A 103 -14.68 -8.09 -2.21
N ASP A 104 -14.42 -8.14 -3.52
CA ASP A 104 -14.04 -9.38 -4.20
C ASP A 104 -12.73 -9.96 -3.65
N GLU A 105 -11.72 -9.12 -3.40
CA GLU A 105 -10.47 -9.54 -2.75
C GLU A 105 -10.69 -10.03 -1.32
N ALA A 106 -11.52 -9.35 -0.53
CA ALA A 106 -11.87 -9.81 0.82
C ALA A 106 -12.52 -11.20 0.80
N VAL A 107 -13.44 -11.47 -0.15
CA VAL A 107 -14.06 -12.79 -0.31
C VAL A 107 -13.03 -13.87 -0.65
N LYS A 108 -12.04 -13.58 -1.49
CA LYS A 108 -10.95 -14.52 -1.81
C LYS A 108 -10.13 -14.87 -0.57
N HIS A 109 -9.75 -13.89 0.24
CA HIS A 109 -8.99 -14.12 1.47
C HIS A 109 -9.79 -14.90 2.52
N LEU A 110 -11.07 -14.59 2.69
CA LEU A 110 -11.96 -15.34 3.60
C LEU A 110 -12.12 -16.81 3.18
N LYS A 111 -12.16 -17.12 1.88
CA LYS A 111 -12.15 -18.51 1.38
C LYS A 111 -10.85 -19.24 1.78
N GLY A 112 -9.71 -18.55 1.75
CA GLY A 112 -8.42 -19.08 2.20
C GLY A 112 -8.43 -19.44 3.69
N VAL A 113 -8.90 -18.52 4.54
CA VAL A 113 -9.07 -18.75 5.99
C VAL A 113 -9.98 -19.94 6.26
N LYS A 114 -11.13 -20.01 5.58
CA LYS A 114 -12.09 -21.11 5.71
C LYS A 114 -11.46 -22.47 5.35
N LYS A 115 -10.64 -22.53 4.29
CA LYS A 115 -9.94 -23.75 3.88
C LYS A 115 -8.95 -24.23 4.95
N GLY A 116 -8.12 -23.33 5.47
CA GLY A 116 -7.16 -23.66 6.54
C GLY A 116 -7.85 -24.16 7.82
N MET A 117 -9.02 -23.60 8.17
CA MET A 117 -9.81 -24.11 9.31
C MET A 117 -10.31 -25.55 9.12
N TYR A 118 -10.67 -25.96 7.90
CA TYR A 118 -11.07 -27.36 7.64
C TYR A 118 -9.88 -28.31 7.72
N GLU A 119 -8.73 -27.93 7.18
CA GLU A 119 -7.50 -28.73 7.24
C GLU A 119 -7.09 -29.01 8.69
N VAL A 120 -7.05 -27.97 9.55
CA VAL A 120 -6.77 -28.13 10.98
C VAL A 120 -7.83 -29.01 11.68
N ARG A 121 -9.11 -28.87 11.31
CA ARG A 121 -10.18 -29.70 11.89
C ARG A 121 -10.02 -31.18 11.55
N ASP A 122 -9.58 -31.49 10.33
CA ASP A 122 -9.40 -32.87 9.87
C ASP A 122 -8.14 -33.50 10.51
N GLU A 123 -7.05 -32.75 10.67
CA GLU A 123 -5.85 -33.19 11.42
C GLU A 123 -6.16 -33.52 12.89
N VAL A 124 -6.95 -32.67 13.56
CA VAL A 124 -7.36 -32.89 14.96
C VAL A 124 -8.25 -34.12 15.10
N LYS A 125 -9.06 -34.44 14.10
CA LYS A 125 -9.91 -35.64 14.09
C LYS A 125 -9.14 -36.92 13.73
N GLY A 126 -8.11 -36.83 12.88
CA GLY A 126 -7.26 -37.96 12.48
C GLY A 126 -6.21 -38.37 13.52
N SER A 127 -6.01 -37.57 14.57
CA SER A 127 -5.08 -37.85 15.68
C SER A 127 -5.75 -38.52 16.90
N ARG A 128 -6.97 -39.04 16.75
CA ARG A 128 -7.71 -39.79 17.79
C ARG A 128 -7.89 -41.25 17.41
#